data_AF-C5FJL6-F1
#
_entry.id   AF-C5FJL6-F1
#
_cell.length_a   1.000
_cell.length_b   1.000
_cell.length_c   1.000
_cell.angle_alpha   90.00
_cell.angle_beta   90.00
_cell.angle_gamma   90.00
#
_symmetry.space_group_name_H-M   'P 1'
#
loop_
_entity.id
_entity.type
_entity.pdbx_description
1 polymer ?
#
loop_
_entity_poly.entity_id
_entity_poly.type
_entity_poly.pdbx_seq_one_letter_code
_entity_poly.pdbx_strand_id
1 'polypeptide(L)'
;MDIPLATRLSQLQQALPAIYTKIGYHEMWGVDLVKGDPKLIETILTKFFIKASALHALIIERTCMSIKDTLSWRKTVKPYPFPFKKMPELSSFVHITLCKGHHVMWIKLDEEALKKYRLLFEPLRYSGSISNIVIGLLEALMVVLLQSTSISGDLKASFVVDCRPSNLPPLRLEKFGSFIFNVRAALQSIQQHISSYYPGILSRFYIINPFLEEFYKLKLPDDVLQKISILQKKSELAKYLGDGIPVQYGGSGRPLSENDCLSTQKLVDDHFLTHSNRGTIRDNNLTQPEAQKADPDSPKPKGVQTHFSYSKIVGFPSTMLDPKDLDDWPDLCPGKGGARVVHIDSGMLVKYGHGVRLAEAEAMHLVATSTTVAVPRLISAYILDDVCYIIMSFEEGKLLSSFWEHANEEEREKTVSSLKDSVRQIRDIKGTYIGGLGQTSCRDPIFDAWWGDKPIEYGPFESESAFNEGIIQAMRNRFPPNPRPIDPESPRHVSEYINHQTVRGLKGHQIVFTHGDLRPDNIIVKPDCSVVFIDWGLSGYRPEYWEYYRVMVTIPIKESWDLVVEKYIPPYYIETAIMRRIAAIMWN
;
A
#
# COMPACT_ATOMS: atom_id res chain seq x y z
N MET A 1 -14.85 47.92 -13.72
CA MET A 1 -16.17 47.46 -14.20
C MET A 1 -16.14 45.96 -14.21
N ASP A 2 -16.82 45.32 -13.26
CA ASP A 2 -16.92 43.86 -13.24
C ASP A 2 -17.71 43.39 -14.46
N ILE A 3 -17.06 42.56 -15.28
CA ILE A 3 -17.70 41.92 -16.44
C ILE A 3 -18.85 41.04 -15.91
N PRO A 4 -20.08 41.15 -16.44
CA PRO A 4 -21.22 40.36 -15.98
C PRO A 4 -20.93 38.86 -16.00
N LEU A 5 -21.43 38.13 -14.99
CA LEU A 5 -21.26 36.66 -14.86
C LEU A 5 -21.69 35.92 -16.14
N ALA A 6 -22.77 36.37 -16.78
CA ALA A 6 -23.27 35.81 -18.04
C ALA A 6 -22.23 35.91 -19.18
N THR A 7 -21.50 37.03 -19.28
CA THR A 7 -20.45 37.22 -20.29
C THR A 7 -19.25 36.31 -20.04
N ARG A 8 -18.89 36.10 -18.76
CA ARG A 8 -17.81 35.19 -18.36
C ARG A 8 -18.17 33.72 -18.58
N LEU A 9 -19.41 33.32 -18.29
CA LEU A 9 -19.91 31.97 -18.56
C LEU A 9 -19.90 31.65 -20.06
N SER A 10 -20.28 32.62 -20.90
CA SER A 10 -20.19 32.46 -22.36
C SER A 10 -18.75 32.27 -22.85
N GLN A 11 -17.79 33.06 -22.33
CA GLN A 11 -16.36 32.88 -22.63
C GLN A 11 -15.83 31.50 -22.18
N LEU A 12 -16.26 31.03 -21.01
CA LEU A 12 -15.90 29.71 -20.50
C LEU A 12 -16.46 28.60 -21.41
N GLN A 13 -17.73 28.69 -21.80
CA GLN A 13 -18.36 27.73 -22.71
C GLN A 13 -17.67 27.65 -24.08
N GLN A 14 -17.08 28.74 -24.57
CA GLN A 14 -16.29 28.74 -25.80
C GLN A 14 -14.92 28.07 -25.64
N ALA A 15 -14.33 28.07 -24.45
CA ALA A 15 -13.01 27.50 -24.18
C ALA A 15 -13.03 25.99 -23.87
N LEU A 16 -14.16 25.47 -23.38
CA LEU A 16 -14.31 24.08 -22.95
C LEU A 16 -14.24 23.01 -24.06
N PRO A 17 -14.69 23.23 -25.32
CA PRO A 17 -14.65 22.21 -26.37
C PRO A 17 -13.26 21.64 -26.64
N ALA A 18 -12.21 22.48 -26.58
CA ALA A 18 -10.83 22.02 -26.73
C ALA A 18 -10.40 21.07 -25.61
N ILE A 19 -10.89 21.29 -24.39
CA ILE A 19 -10.62 20.46 -23.22
C ILE A 19 -11.33 19.11 -23.36
N TYR A 20 -12.59 19.12 -23.77
CA TYR A 20 -13.38 17.90 -23.98
C TYR A 20 -12.75 17.00 -25.04
N THR A 21 -12.35 17.56 -26.19
CA THR A 21 -11.68 16.82 -27.26
C THR A 21 -10.36 16.22 -26.80
N LYS A 22 -9.56 16.97 -26.03
CA LYS A 22 -8.26 16.49 -25.53
C LYS A 22 -8.40 15.36 -24.51
N ILE A 23 -9.38 15.43 -23.61
CA ILE A 23 -9.58 14.41 -22.57
C ILE A 23 -10.34 13.20 -23.13
N GLY A 24 -11.27 13.41 -24.07
CA GLY A 24 -12.18 12.38 -24.56
C GLY A 24 -13.16 11.91 -23.47
N TYR A 25 -13.49 12.77 -22.52
CA TYR A 25 -14.43 12.50 -21.42
C TYR A 25 -15.16 13.78 -21.02
N HIS A 26 -16.48 13.70 -20.85
CA HIS A 26 -17.36 14.87 -20.68
C HIS A 26 -18.49 14.64 -19.67
N GLU A 27 -18.42 13.58 -18.85
CA GLU A 27 -19.40 13.34 -17.78
C GLU A 27 -18.97 14.02 -16.48
N MET A 28 -19.94 14.65 -15.79
CA MET A 28 -19.76 15.19 -14.45
C MET A 28 -21.05 15.07 -13.63
N TRP A 29 -21.00 14.29 -12.54
CA TRP A 29 -22.10 14.07 -11.59
C TRP A 29 -23.42 13.61 -12.23
N GLY A 30 -23.34 12.76 -13.25
CA GLY A 30 -24.46 12.23 -14.02
C GLY A 30 -24.90 13.12 -15.19
N VAL A 31 -24.24 14.26 -15.42
CA VAL A 31 -24.56 15.19 -16.51
C VAL A 31 -23.49 15.14 -17.60
N ASP A 32 -23.92 14.98 -18.84
CA ASP A 32 -23.08 15.14 -20.02
C ASP A 32 -22.86 16.64 -20.28
N LEU A 33 -21.64 17.14 -20.16
CA LEU A 33 -21.31 18.56 -20.33
C LEU A 33 -21.33 19.05 -21.79
N VAL A 34 -21.54 18.14 -22.76
CA VAL A 34 -21.68 18.47 -24.19
C VAL A 34 -23.14 18.39 -24.62
N LYS A 35 -23.89 17.40 -24.13
CA LYS A 35 -25.24 17.08 -24.62
C LYS A 35 -26.35 17.14 -23.55
N GLY A 36 -26.00 17.39 -22.30
CA GLY A 36 -26.95 17.44 -21.18
C GLY A 36 -27.82 18.69 -21.16
N ASP A 37 -28.69 18.77 -20.15
CA ASP A 37 -29.55 19.95 -19.95
C ASP A 37 -28.71 21.22 -19.76
N PRO A 38 -28.87 22.25 -20.62
CA PRO A 38 -28.12 23.51 -20.54
C PRO A 38 -28.19 24.17 -19.16
N LYS A 39 -29.32 24.08 -18.46
CA LYS A 39 -29.49 24.67 -17.13
C LYS A 39 -28.65 23.95 -16.07
N LEU A 40 -28.58 22.62 -16.15
CA LEU A 40 -27.74 21.82 -15.27
C LEU A 40 -26.25 22.06 -15.57
N ILE A 41 -25.88 22.14 -16.84
CA ILE A 41 -24.51 22.46 -17.26
C ILE A 41 -24.09 23.83 -16.73
N GLU A 42 -24.91 24.86 -16.91
CA GLU A 42 -24.64 26.20 -16.39
C GLU A 42 -24.47 26.21 -14.86
N THR A 43 -25.29 25.45 -14.14
CA THR A 43 -25.20 25.33 -12.68
C THR A 43 -23.87 24.67 -12.25
N ILE A 44 -23.47 23.60 -12.94
CA ILE A 44 -22.19 22.91 -12.71
C ILE A 44 -21.01 23.86 -12.98
N LEU A 45 -21.01 24.55 -14.12
CA LEU A 45 -19.94 25.46 -14.50
C LEU A 45 -19.81 26.63 -13.51
N THR A 46 -20.93 27.19 -13.06
CA THR A 46 -20.96 28.26 -12.06
C THR A 46 -20.28 27.84 -10.76
N LYS A 47 -20.40 26.57 -10.36
CA LYS A 47 -19.77 26.01 -9.16
C LYS A 47 -18.24 26.05 -9.23
N PHE A 48 -17.66 25.75 -10.39
CA PHE A 48 -16.21 25.85 -10.61
C PHE A 48 -15.74 27.30 -10.74
N PHE A 49 -16.58 28.15 -11.31
CA PHE A 49 -16.31 29.58 -11.48
C PHE A 49 -16.16 30.31 -10.14
N ILE A 50 -17.06 30.04 -9.17
CA ILE A 50 -17.01 30.64 -7.83
C ILE A 50 -15.72 30.29 -7.10
N LYS A 51 -15.17 29.07 -7.29
CA LYS A 51 -13.90 28.65 -6.69
C LYS A 51 -12.68 29.34 -7.32
N ALA A 52 -12.71 29.64 -8.62
CA ALA A 52 -11.61 30.30 -9.33
C ALA A 52 -11.53 31.82 -9.10
N SER A 53 -12.50 32.39 -8.38
CA SER A 53 -12.71 33.84 -8.20
C SER A 53 -11.58 34.58 -7.45
N ALA A 54 -10.65 33.89 -6.80
CA ALA A 54 -9.56 34.52 -6.07
C ALA A 54 -8.62 35.38 -6.96
N LEU A 55 -8.52 35.07 -8.26
CA LEU A 55 -7.71 35.83 -9.22
C LEU A 55 -8.52 36.17 -10.47
N HIS A 56 -9.26 37.28 -10.41
CA HIS A 56 -10.23 37.68 -11.44
C HIS A 56 -9.64 37.81 -12.85
N ALA A 57 -8.34 38.13 -12.96
CA ALA A 57 -7.63 38.27 -14.23
C ALA A 57 -7.47 36.94 -14.99
N LEU A 58 -7.40 35.80 -14.28
CA LEU A 58 -7.19 34.46 -14.85
C LEU A 58 -8.37 33.51 -14.56
N ILE A 59 -9.55 34.08 -14.33
CA ILE A 59 -10.70 33.31 -13.84
C ILE A 59 -11.13 32.23 -14.84
N ILE A 60 -11.05 32.50 -16.14
CA ILE A 60 -11.42 31.55 -17.20
C ILE A 60 -10.40 30.42 -17.28
N GLU A 61 -9.11 30.76 -17.32
CA GLU A 61 -7.99 29.82 -17.41
C GLU A 61 -7.97 28.89 -16.20
N ARG A 62 -8.14 29.44 -14.99
CA ARG A 62 -8.18 28.66 -13.74
C ARG A 62 -9.42 27.78 -13.65
N THR A 63 -10.58 28.25 -14.12
CA THR A 63 -11.80 27.44 -14.19
C THR A 63 -11.64 26.29 -15.17
N CYS A 64 -11.10 26.56 -16.35
CA CYS A 64 -10.74 25.57 -17.36
C CYS A 64 -9.77 24.50 -16.81
N MET A 65 -8.72 24.92 -16.08
CA MET A 65 -7.80 23.98 -15.42
C MET A 65 -8.53 23.10 -14.40
N SER A 66 -9.34 23.68 -13.51
CA SER A 66 -10.06 22.90 -12.51
C SER A 66 -11.06 21.91 -13.12
N ILE A 67 -11.73 22.28 -14.22
CA ILE A 67 -12.63 21.39 -14.96
C ILE A 67 -11.84 20.29 -15.65
N LYS A 68 -10.72 20.63 -16.31
CA LYS A 68 -9.83 19.67 -16.95
C LYS A 68 -9.30 18.63 -15.96
N ASP A 69 -8.84 19.07 -14.79
CA ASP A 69 -8.31 18.18 -13.75
C ASP A 69 -9.41 17.26 -13.20
N THR A 70 -10.61 17.79 -13.01
CA THR A 70 -11.78 17.01 -12.57
C THR A 70 -12.18 15.96 -13.60
N LEU A 71 -12.30 16.33 -14.88
CA LEU A 71 -12.65 15.39 -15.96
C LEU A 71 -11.57 14.33 -16.16
N SER A 72 -10.30 14.69 -16.03
CA SER A 72 -9.18 13.73 -16.10
C SER A 72 -9.23 12.74 -14.94
N TRP A 73 -9.52 13.22 -13.72
CA TRP A 73 -9.70 12.35 -12.55
C TRP A 73 -10.92 11.44 -12.71
N ARG A 74 -12.08 11.96 -13.14
CA ARG A 74 -13.30 11.16 -13.37
C ARG A 74 -13.11 10.10 -14.45
N LYS A 75 -12.38 10.41 -15.53
CA LYS A 75 -12.04 9.42 -16.58
C LYS A 75 -11.29 8.21 -16.02
N THR A 76 -10.37 8.47 -15.09
CA THR A 76 -9.51 7.45 -14.47
C THR A 76 -10.23 6.69 -13.36
N VAL A 77 -10.86 7.41 -12.43
CA VAL A 77 -11.45 6.86 -11.21
C VAL A 77 -12.87 6.33 -11.43
N LYS A 78 -13.60 6.90 -12.39
CA LYS A 78 -15.01 6.57 -12.70
C LYS A 78 -15.87 6.49 -11.44
N PRO A 79 -15.93 7.58 -10.65
CA PRO A 79 -16.71 7.60 -9.43
C PRO A 79 -18.19 7.37 -9.76
N TYR A 80 -18.89 6.64 -8.90
CA TYR A 80 -20.30 6.32 -9.09
C TYR A 80 -21.07 6.53 -7.77
N PRO A 81 -22.36 6.91 -7.84
CA PRO A 81 -23.21 7.01 -6.67
C PRO A 81 -23.21 5.71 -5.88
N PHE A 82 -23.09 5.82 -4.56
CA PHE A 82 -23.02 4.65 -3.70
C PHE A 82 -24.27 3.75 -3.89
N PRO A 83 -24.11 2.43 -4.10
CA PRO A 83 -25.21 1.55 -4.50
C PRO A 83 -26.07 1.11 -3.30
N PHE A 84 -26.85 2.04 -2.72
CA PHE A 84 -27.69 1.78 -1.54
C PHE A 84 -28.65 0.59 -1.70
N LYS A 85 -29.08 0.25 -2.92
CA LYS A 85 -29.91 -0.94 -3.23
C LYS A 85 -29.21 -2.27 -2.88
N LYS A 86 -27.88 -2.32 -3.03
CA LYS A 86 -27.07 -3.54 -2.78
C LYS A 86 -26.64 -3.69 -1.32
N MET A 87 -26.85 -2.66 -0.49
CA MET A 87 -26.46 -2.62 0.93
C MET A 87 -27.54 -1.87 1.74
N PRO A 88 -28.74 -2.47 1.93
CA PRO A 88 -29.84 -1.83 2.64
C PRO A 88 -29.49 -1.47 4.10
N GLU A 89 -28.51 -2.11 4.70
CA GLU A 89 -28.07 -1.87 6.09
C GLU A 89 -27.46 -0.47 6.27
N LEU A 90 -26.86 0.10 5.22
CA LEU A 90 -26.33 1.48 5.23
C LEU A 90 -27.43 2.54 5.32
N SER A 91 -28.68 2.18 4.99
CA SER A 91 -29.83 3.08 5.17
C SER A 91 -30.09 3.45 6.63
N SER A 92 -29.48 2.75 7.59
CA SER A 92 -29.53 3.08 9.02
C SER A 92 -28.44 4.07 9.46
N PHE A 93 -27.46 4.35 8.60
CA PHE A 93 -26.27 5.13 8.92
C PHE A 93 -26.15 6.42 8.10
N VAL A 94 -26.71 6.47 6.88
CA VAL A 94 -26.65 7.65 6.02
C VAL A 94 -28.02 8.04 5.49
N HIS A 95 -28.34 9.33 5.60
CA HIS A 95 -29.57 9.92 5.06
C HIS A 95 -29.28 11.27 4.40
N ILE A 96 -30.08 11.65 3.41
CA ILE A 96 -30.08 13.02 2.86
C ILE A 96 -31.48 13.58 3.00
N THR A 97 -31.65 14.70 3.70
CA THR A 97 -32.98 15.30 3.90
C THR A 97 -33.00 16.75 3.42
N LEU A 98 -34.18 17.26 3.08
CA LEU A 98 -34.40 18.67 2.79
C LEU A 98 -35.01 19.36 4.01
N CYS A 99 -34.25 20.26 4.65
CA CYS A 99 -34.67 21.00 5.84
C CYS A 99 -34.79 22.49 5.51
N LYS A 100 -36.02 23.05 5.50
CA LYS A 100 -36.30 24.48 5.21
C LYS A 100 -35.60 24.99 3.94
N GLY A 101 -35.55 24.18 2.88
CA GLY A 101 -34.90 24.55 1.60
C GLY A 101 -33.39 24.27 1.54
N HIS A 102 -32.79 23.71 2.60
CA HIS A 102 -31.38 23.34 2.65
C HIS A 102 -31.21 21.82 2.74
N HIS A 103 -30.35 21.26 1.89
CA HIS A 103 -30.02 19.84 1.95
C HIS A 103 -29.07 19.56 3.13
N VAL A 104 -29.38 18.51 3.88
CA VAL A 104 -28.57 18.04 5.00
C VAL A 104 -28.24 16.57 4.80
N MET A 105 -26.96 16.25 4.77
CA MET A 105 -26.46 14.88 4.77
C MET A 105 -26.14 14.46 6.20
N TRP A 106 -26.78 13.39 6.65
CA TRP A 106 -26.65 12.84 7.99
C TRP A 106 -25.80 11.58 7.92
N ILE A 107 -24.74 11.53 8.73
CA ILE A 107 -23.82 10.39 8.83
C ILE A 107 -23.76 9.99 10.30
N LYS A 108 -24.23 8.78 10.61
CA LYS A 108 -24.17 8.21 11.95
C LYS A 108 -22.95 7.28 12.04
N LEU A 109 -22.01 7.63 12.91
CA LEU A 109 -20.84 6.81 13.20
C LEU A 109 -21.06 6.14 14.55
N ASP A 110 -21.63 4.94 14.52
CA ASP A 110 -21.97 4.14 15.71
C ASP A 110 -21.20 2.83 15.64
N GLU A 111 -20.07 2.77 16.36
CA GLU A 111 -19.10 1.68 16.23
C GLU A 111 -19.70 0.33 16.62
N GLU A 112 -20.48 0.29 17.69
CA GLU A 112 -21.15 -0.92 18.17
C GLU A 112 -22.25 -1.38 17.22
N ALA A 113 -22.95 -0.44 16.58
CA ALA A 113 -23.90 -0.79 15.53
C ALA A 113 -23.19 -1.29 14.26
N LEU A 114 -22.08 -0.67 13.86
CA LEU A 114 -21.31 -1.08 12.67
C LEU A 114 -20.69 -2.47 12.84
N LYS A 115 -20.17 -2.82 14.03
CA LYS A 115 -19.64 -4.16 14.36
C LYS A 115 -20.66 -5.28 14.13
N LYS A 116 -21.95 -5.00 14.28
CA LYS A 116 -23.02 -5.98 14.04
C LYS A 116 -23.22 -6.32 12.56
N TYR A 117 -22.74 -5.46 11.66
CA TYR A 117 -22.84 -5.63 10.21
C TYR A 117 -21.47 -5.99 9.63
N ARG A 118 -21.09 -7.27 9.71
CA ARG A 118 -19.77 -7.78 9.29
C ARG A 118 -19.36 -7.34 7.88
N LEU A 119 -20.31 -7.29 6.93
CA LEU A 119 -20.07 -6.87 5.54
C LEU A 119 -19.75 -5.38 5.38
N LEU A 120 -20.22 -4.53 6.30
CA LEU A 120 -19.91 -3.10 6.32
C LEU A 120 -18.68 -2.80 7.18
N PHE A 121 -18.47 -3.57 8.25
CA PHE A 121 -17.35 -3.36 9.16
C PHE A 121 -15.99 -3.70 8.53
N GLU A 122 -15.91 -4.79 7.74
CA GLU A 122 -14.64 -5.18 7.09
C GLU A 122 -14.08 -4.09 6.15
N PRO A 123 -14.85 -3.48 5.23
CA PRO A 123 -14.36 -2.35 4.45
C PRO A 123 -13.98 -1.11 5.29
N LEU A 124 -14.64 -0.88 6.43
CA LEU A 124 -14.37 0.27 7.31
C LEU A 124 -13.07 0.11 8.13
N ARG A 125 -12.38 -1.03 8.01
CA ARG A 125 -11.02 -1.22 8.57
C ARG A 125 -9.92 -0.59 7.72
N TYR A 126 -10.22 -0.22 6.47
CA TYR A 126 -9.25 0.34 5.54
C TYR A 126 -9.62 1.78 5.15
N SER A 127 -8.70 2.72 5.34
CA SER A 127 -8.94 4.15 5.02
C SER A 127 -9.29 4.38 3.54
N GLY A 128 -8.66 3.65 2.60
CA GLY A 128 -8.97 3.72 1.17
C GLY A 128 -10.40 3.26 0.83
N SER A 129 -10.89 2.23 1.52
CA SER A 129 -12.29 1.78 1.40
C SER A 129 -13.25 2.81 1.96
N ILE A 130 -12.92 3.46 3.09
CA ILE A 130 -13.69 4.59 3.63
C ILE A 130 -13.69 5.75 2.63
N SER A 131 -12.55 6.09 2.02
CA SER A 131 -12.45 7.13 1.00
C SER A 131 -13.36 6.85 -0.20
N ASN A 132 -13.41 5.60 -0.69
CA ASN A 132 -14.31 5.19 -1.77
C ASN A 132 -15.79 5.28 -1.36
N ILE A 133 -16.13 4.89 -0.13
CA ILE A 133 -17.48 5.07 0.41
C ILE A 133 -17.85 6.56 0.41
N VAL A 134 -16.97 7.42 0.95
CA VAL A 134 -17.24 8.87 1.00
C VAL A 134 -17.36 9.47 -0.40
N ILE A 135 -16.52 9.07 -1.37
CA ILE A 135 -16.66 9.49 -2.78
C ILE A 135 -18.04 9.07 -3.31
N GLY A 136 -18.45 7.82 -3.12
CA GLY A 136 -19.76 7.35 -3.57
C GLY A 136 -20.93 8.07 -2.90
N LEU A 137 -20.78 8.45 -1.62
CA LEU A 137 -21.76 9.25 -0.90
C LEU A 137 -21.86 10.68 -1.45
N LEU A 138 -20.72 11.29 -1.81
CA LEU A 138 -20.69 12.61 -2.44
C LEU A 138 -21.32 12.59 -3.83
N GLU A 139 -21.08 11.53 -4.62
CA GLU A 139 -21.77 11.32 -5.90
C GLU A 139 -23.29 11.23 -5.70
N ALA A 140 -23.76 10.43 -4.73
CA ALA A 140 -25.19 10.31 -4.43
C ALA A 140 -25.81 11.66 -4.02
N LEU A 141 -25.09 12.43 -3.19
CA LEU A 141 -25.50 13.78 -2.81
C LEU A 141 -25.58 14.72 -4.02
N MET A 142 -24.59 14.70 -4.91
CA MET A 142 -24.61 15.55 -6.11
C MET A 142 -25.79 15.23 -7.02
N VAL A 143 -26.17 13.96 -7.16
CA VAL A 143 -27.38 13.56 -7.90
C VAL A 143 -28.64 14.17 -7.27
N VAL A 144 -28.78 14.09 -5.94
CA VAL A 144 -29.94 14.69 -5.22
C VAL A 144 -29.97 16.21 -5.37
N LEU A 145 -28.81 16.87 -5.24
CA LEU A 145 -28.70 18.32 -5.40
C LEU A 145 -29.07 18.74 -6.82
N LEU A 146 -28.59 18.03 -7.85
CA LEU A 146 -28.90 18.34 -9.25
C LEU A 146 -30.38 18.11 -9.57
N GLN A 147 -31.00 17.05 -9.06
CA GLN A 147 -32.44 16.78 -9.24
C GLN A 147 -33.33 17.83 -8.59
N SER A 148 -32.86 18.51 -7.55
CA SER A 148 -33.64 19.53 -6.81
C SER A 148 -33.43 20.96 -7.33
N THR A 149 -32.56 21.20 -8.32
CA THR A 149 -32.25 22.52 -8.90
C THR A 149 -33.42 23.21 -9.63
N SER A 150 -34.60 22.60 -9.69
CA SER A 150 -35.82 23.28 -10.16
C SER A 150 -36.17 24.53 -9.33
N ILE A 151 -35.63 24.66 -8.11
CA ILE A 151 -35.93 25.76 -7.17
C ILE A 151 -34.61 26.39 -6.67
N SER A 152 -34.02 27.35 -7.42
CA SER A 152 -33.05 28.36 -6.94
C SER A 152 -31.97 27.92 -5.91
N GLY A 153 -31.49 26.68 -5.98
CA GLY A 153 -30.67 26.08 -4.94
C GLY A 153 -29.18 26.15 -5.25
N ASP A 154 -28.41 26.71 -4.34
CA ASP A 154 -26.95 26.55 -4.30
C ASP A 154 -26.64 25.03 -4.23
N LEU A 155 -25.75 24.50 -5.08
CA LEU A 155 -25.32 23.08 -5.08
C LEU A 155 -24.47 22.75 -3.84
N LYS A 156 -25.03 22.94 -2.66
CA LYS A 156 -24.39 22.86 -1.35
C LYS A 156 -25.28 22.07 -0.39
N ALA A 157 -24.64 21.35 0.52
CA ALA A 157 -25.32 20.69 1.62
C ALA A 157 -24.63 20.99 2.94
N SER A 158 -25.38 20.90 4.03
CA SER A 158 -24.82 20.80 5.38
C SER A 158 -24.56 19.34 5.70
N PHE A 159 -23.52 19.07 6.47
CA PHE A 159 -23.16 17.71 6.88
C PHE A 159 -23.31 17.62 8.40
N VAL A 160 -23.96 16.57 8.87
CA VAL A 160 -24.12 16.28 10.30
C VAL A 160 -23.50 14.91 10.56
N VAL A 161 -22.45 14.86 11.36
CA VAL A 161 -21.79 13.63 11.79
C VAL A 161 -22.12 13.38 13.25
N ASP A 162 -22.88 12.31 13.52
CA ASP A 162 -23.28 11.88 14.87
C ASP A 162 -22.39 10.71 15.33
N CYS A 163 -21.42 11.00 16.19
CA CYS A 163 -20.47 10.02 16.71
C CYS A 163 -20.98 9.37 18.01
N ARG A 164 -20.98 8.03 18.06
CA ARG A 164 -21.30 7.22 19.25
C ARG A 164 -20.14 6.26 19.54
N PRO A 165 -19.15 6.70 20.34
CA PRO A 165 -18.05 5.84 20.78
C PRO A 165 -18.56 4.69 21.66
N SER A 166 -17.85 3.56 21.69
CA SER A 166 -18.11 2.53 22.69
C SER A 166 -17.76 3.04 24.11
N ASN A 167 -18.57 2.70 25.12
CA ASN A 167 -18.39 3.13 26.52
C ASN A 167 -17.39 2.26 27.32
N LEU A 168 -16.55 1.46 26.64
CA LEU A 168 -15.57 0.61 27.33
C LEU A 168 -14.45 1.51 27.89
N PRO A 169 -14.10 1.39 29.20
CA PRO A 169 -12.95 2.11 29.74
C PRO A 169 -11.68 1.67 28.99
N PRO A 170 -10.68 2.56 28.82
CA PRO A 170 -9.45 2.25 28.12
C PRO A 170 -8.62 1.25 28.96
N LEU A 171 -8.99 -0.02 28.88
CA LEU A 171 -8.31 -1.15 29.52
C LEU A 171 -7.05 -1.47 28.72
N ARG A 172 -5.99 -0.65 28.86
CA ARG A 172 -4.57 -0.95 28.49
C ARG A 172 -4.34 -1.73 27.18
N LEU A 173 -5.24 -1.58 26.22
CA LEU A 173 -5.23 -2.10 24.88
C LEU A 173 -5.53 -0.91 23.97
N GLU A 174 -4.98 -0.96 22.76
CA GLU A 174 -5.36 -0.14 21.60
C GLU A 174 -4.75 1.27 21.51
N LYS A 175 -3.53 1.31 20.96
CA LYS A 175 -3.07 2.45 20.14
C LYS A 175 -2.89 2.10 18.65
N PHE A 176 -3.33 0.93 18.21
CA PHE A 176 -3.27 0.52 16.81
C PHE A 176 -4.64 -0.03 16.37
N GLY A 177 -5.24 0.60 15.34
CA GLY A 177 -6.43 0.06 14.67
C GLY A 177 -7.80 0.57 15.14
N SER A 178 -7.90 1.72 15.82
CA SER A 178 -9.24 2.25 16.12
C SER A 178 -9.96 2.64 14.83
N PHE A 179 -11.25 2.32 14.71
CA PHE A 179 -12.13 2.81 13.64
C PHE A 179 -11.95 4.32 13.40
N ILE A 180 -11.73 5.06 14.49
CA ILE A 180 -11.47 6.50 14.51
C ILE A 180 -10.16 6.86 13.77
N PHE A 181 -9.09 6.07 13.93
CA PHE A 181 -7.84 6.27 13.20
C PHE A 181 -8.04 6.12 11.69
N ASN A 182 -8.78 5.10 11.25
CA ASN A 182 -9.05 4.87 9.84
C ASN A 182 -9.95 5.96 9.24
N VAL A 183 -10.96 6.41 9.99
CA VAL A 183 -11.77 7.57 9.62
C VAL A 183 -10.91 8.82 9.52
N ARG A 184 -9.96 9.03 10.44
CA ARG A 184 -9.02 10.16 10.38
C ARG A 184 -8.16 10.14 9.13
N ALA A 185 -7.55 8.99 8.82
CA ALA A 185 -6.71 8.81 7.65
C ALA A 185 -7.50 9.01 6.35
N ALA A 186 -8.73 8.47 6.29
CA ALA A 186 -9.63 8.67 5.15
C ALA A 186 -10.01 10.15 4.96
N LEU A 187 -10.33 10.86 6.05
CA LEU A 187 -10.63 12.29 6.01
C LEU A 187 -9.43 13.13 5.53
N GLN A 188 -8.21 12.76 5.92
CA GLN A 188 -6.98 13.42 5.45
C GLN A 188 -6.77 13.18 3.94
N SER A 189 -6.91 11.94 3.49
CA SER A 189 -6.76 11.56 2.08
C SER A 189 -7.81 12.24 1.18
N ILE A 190 -9.07 12.28 1.62
CA ILE A 190 -10.18 12.78 0.79
C ILE A 190 -10.31 14.31 0.78
N GLN A 191 -9.68 15.01 1.72
CA GLN A 191 -9.72 16.48 1.81
C GLN A 191 -9.32 17.13 0.48
N GLN A 192 -8.22 16.66 -0.13
CA GLN A 192 -7.77 17.18 -1.42
C GLN A 192 -8.75 16.85 -2.54
N HIS A 193 -9.38 15.66 -2.52
CA HIS A 193 -10.39 15.27 -3.50
C HIS A 193 -11.66 16.11 -3.41
N ILE A 194 -12.20 16.35 -2.20
CA ILE A 194 -13.39 17.20 -2.00
C ILE A 194 -13.10 18.62 -2.47
N SER A 195 -11.96 19.18 -2.05
CA SER A 195 -11.57 20.53 -2.44
C SER A 195 -11.40 20.64 -3.96
N SER A 196 -10.72 19.67 -4.59
CA SER A 196 -10.36 19.72 -6.01
C SER A 196 -11.55 19.42 -6.93
N TYR A 197 -12.33 18.38 -6.62
CA TYR A 197 -13.31 17.78 -7.53
C TYR A 197 -14.78 17.99 -7.12
N TYR A 198 -15.04 18.39 -5.87
CA TYR A 198 -16.39 18.74 -5.39
C TYR A 198 -16.44 20.18 -4.84
N PRO A 199 -16.06 21.16 -5.67
CA PRO A 199 -15.80 22.52 -5.21
C PRO A 199 -17.03 23.15 -4.56
N GLY A 200 -16.89 23.64 -3.33
CA GLY A 200 -17.98 24.34 -2.64
C GLY A 200 -19.23 23.47 -2.44
N ILE A 201 -19.10 22.15 -2.23
CA ILE A 201 -20.21 21.27 -1.83
C ILE A 201 -20.63 21.47 -0.37
N LEU A 202 -19.70 21.92 0.48
CA LEU A 202 -19.91 22.08 1.92
C LEU A 202 -20.40 23.49 2.28
N SER A 203 -21.58 23.57 2.91
CA SER A 203 -22.10 24.81 3.51
C SER A 203 -21.70 24.95 4.99
N ARG A 204 -22.10 24.00 5.84
CA ARG A 204 -21.72 23.87 7.25
C ARG A 204 -21.48 22.41 7.61
N PHE A 205 -20.60 22.17 8.57
CA PHE A 205 -20.21 20.83 9.02
C PHE A 205 -20.41 20.72 10.54
N TYR A 206 -21.41 19.95 10.98
CA TYR A 206 -21.72 19.77 12.39
C TYR A 206 -21.20 18.42 12.87
N ILE A 207 -20.43 18.42 13.96
CA ILE A 207 -19.92 17.20 14.59
C ILE A 207 -20.52 17.11 15.98
N ILE A 208 -21.30 16.06 16.23
CA ILE A 208 -21.92 15.82 17.53
C ILE A 208 -21.11 14.76 18.27
N ASN A 209 -20.76 15.06 19.52
CA ASN A 209 -19.98 14.18 20.39
C ASN A 209 -18.63 13.77 19.76
N PRO A 210 -17.78 14.75 19.37
CA PRO A 210 -16.52 14.45 18.68
C PRO A 210 -15.53 13.70 19.57
N PHE A 211 -14.67 12.91 18.94
CA PHE A 211 -13.45 12.39 19.54
C PHE A 211 -12.47 13.55 19.78
N LEU A 212 -12.42 14.07 21.02
CA LEU A 212 -11.81 15.36 21.32
C LEU A 212 -10.31 15.42 20.97
N GLU A 213 -9.49 14.40 21.26
CA GLU A 213 -8.04 14.46 21.02
C GLU A 213 -7.63 14.29 19.54
N GLU A 214 -8.47 13.64 18.75
CA GLU A 214 -8.17 13.22 17.38
C GLU A 214 -8.53 14.29 16.34
N PHE A 215 -9.59 15.05 16.59
CA PHE A 215 -10.02 16.13 15.70
C PHE A 215 -9.07 17.35 15.74
N TYR A 216 -8.42 17.65 16.88
CA TYR A 216 -7.42 18.72 16.95
C TYR A 216 -6.17 18.47 16.09
N LYS A 217 -5.88 17.21 15.75
CA LYS A 217 -4.71 16.82 14.95
C LYS A 217 -4.97 16.83 13.44
N LEU A 218 -6.21 17.05 13.01
CA LEU A 218 -6.54 17.17 11.59
C LEU A 218 -6.06 18.52 11.06
N LYS A 219 -5.10 18.51 10.12
CA LYS A 219 -4.60 19.70 9.42
C LYS A 219 -5.59 20.14 8.32
N LEU A 220 -6.78 20.59 8.73
CA LEU A 220 -7.78 21.12 7.79
C LEU A 220 -7.44 22.57 7.40
N PRO A 221 -7.81 23.04 6.19
CA PRO A 221 -7.60 24.40 5.78
C PRO A 221 -8.54 25.35 6.56
N ASP A 222 -8.12 26.59 6.79
CA ASP A 222 -8.86 27.55 7.61
C ASP A 222 -10.29 27.81 7.09
N ASP A 223 -10.52 27.78 5.77
CA ASP A 223 -11.84 27.98 5.17
C ASP A 223 -12.81 26.82 5.43
N VAL A 224 -12.29 25.62 5.72
CA VAL A 224 -13.06 24.45 6.15
C VAL A 224 -13.29 24.53 7.65
N LEU A 225 -12.26 24.87 8.44
CA LEU A 225 -12.36 25.02 9.90
C LEU A 225 -13.45 26.04 10.30
N GLN A 226 -13.55 27.16 9.59
CA GLN A 226 -14.58 28.18 9.84
C GLN A 226 -16.02 27.70 9.62
N LYS A 227 -16.21 26.59 8.88
CA LYS A 227 -17.53 25.99 8.60
C LYS A 227 -17.89 24.87 9.57
N ILE A 228 -16.97 24.45 10.45
CA ILE A 228 -17.18 23.37 11.41
C ILE A 228 -17.82 23.90 12.70
N SER A 229 -18.79 23.18 13.24
CA SER A 229 -19.41 23.44 14.54
C SER A 229 -19.47 22.14 15.34
N ILE A 230 -18.81 22.15 16.50
CA ILE A 230 -18.77 21.02 17.42
C ILE A 230 -19.90 21.16 18.45
N LEU A 231 -20.72 20.13 18.60
CA LEU A 231 -21.87 20.09 19.51
C LEU A 231 -21.68 19.00 20.56
N GLN A 232 -21.95 19.33 21.82
CA GLN A 232 -21.86 18.38 22.93
C GLN A 232 -23.15 17.57 23.10
N LYS A 233 -24.31 18.16 22.76
CA LYS A 233 -25.61 17.51 22.83
C LYS A 233 -26.33 17.56 21.49
N LYS A 234 -26.95 16.44 21.11
CA LYS A 234 -27.75 16.34 19.88
C LYS A 234 -28.85 17.39 19.80
N SER A 235 -29.46 17.71 20.94
CA SER A 235 -30.54 18.69 21.06
C SER A 235 -30.14 20.12 20.72
N GLU A 236 -28.84 20.43 20.65
CA GLU A 236 -28.36 21.76 20.30
C GLU A 236 -28.43 22.02 18.79
N LEU A 237 -28.53 20.98 17.97
CA LEU A 237 -28.54 21.10 16.51
C LEU A 237 -29.74 21.92 16.01
N ALA A 238 -30.88 21.87 16.71
CA ALA A 238 -32.08 22.64 16.39
C ALA A 238 -31.82 24.16 16.42
N LYS A 239 -30.85 24.64 17.22
CA LYS A 239 -30.46 26.06 17.25
C LYS A 239 -29.81 26.52 15.94
N TYR A 240 -29.22 25.59 15.17
CA TYR A 240 -28.47 25.89 13.96
C TYR A 240 -29.25 25.57 12.68
N LEU A 241 -29.93 24.42 12.65
CA LEU A 241 -30.71 23.96 11.49
C LEU A 241 -32.22 24.23 11.62
N GLY A 242 -32.64 24.77 12.77
CA GLY A 242 -34.03 25.09 13.10
C GLY A 242 -34.85 23.90 13.61
N ASP A 243 -36.04 24.18 14.14
CA ASP A 243 -36.91 23.18 14.79
C ASP A 243 -37.52 22.15 13.81
N GLY A 244 -37.30 22.28 12.50
CA GLY A 244 -37.81 21.35 11.49
C GLY A 244 -37.00 20.06 11.36
N ILE A 245 -35.87 19.94 12.07
CA ILE A 245 -35.05 18.71 12.09
C ILE A 245 -35.71 17.61 12.93
N PRO A 246 -35.29 16.34 12.79
CA PRO A 246 -35.91 15.23 13.52
C PRO A 246 -35.87 15.41 15.05
N VAL A 247 -36.88 14.87 15.73
CA VAL A 247 -37.00 14.91 17.22
C VAL A 247 -35.74 14.40 17.92
N GLN A 248 -35.07 13.38 17.37
CA GLN A 248 -33.83 12.81 17.95
C GLN A 248 -32.63 13.79 17.98
N TYR A 249 -32.70 14.91 17.24
CA TYR A 249 -31.72 16.00 17.25
C TYR A 249 -32.27 17.28 17.89
N GLY A 250 -33.34 17.17 18.68
CA GLY A 250 -33.94 18.29 19.43
C GLY A 250 -34.91 19.17 18.64
N GLY A 251 -35.30 18.77 17.43
CA GLY A 251 -36.35 19.44 16.67
C GLY A 251 -37.75 18.86 16.92
N SER A 252 -38.68 19.21 16.02
CA SER A 252 -40.09 18.80 15.99
C SER A 252 -40.46 18.06 14.69
N GLY A 253 -39.47 17.84 13.80
CA GLY A 253 -39.65 17.19 12.52
C GLY A 253 -39.72 15.66 12.60
N ARG A 254 -40.16 15.04 11.49
CA ARG A 254 -40.28 13.58 11.35
C ARG A 254 -38.91 12.86 11.39
N PRO A 255 -38.88 11.54 11.67
CA PRO A 255 -37.65 10.74 11.62
C PRO A 255 -36.91 10.84 10.28
N LEU A 256 -35.59 10.66 10.29
CA LEU A 256 -34.74 10.75 9.09
C LEU A 256 -35.19 9.80 7.98
N SER A 257 -35.61 8.59 8.33
CA SER A 257 -36.06 7.56 7.38
C SER A 257 -37.28 7.96 6.57
N GLU A 258 -38.15 8.81 7.12
CA GLU A 258 -39.39 9.25 6.46
C GLU A 258 -39.18 10.44 5.51
N ASN A 259 -38.07 11.18 5.69
CA ASN A 259 -37.73 12.38 4.92
C ASN A 259 -36.48 12.18 4.04
N ASP A 260 -36.05 10.94 3.84
CA ASP A 260 -34.82 10.61 3.14
C ASP A 260 -34.98 10.72 1.61
N CYS A 261 -34.31 11.69 1.01
CA CYS A 261 -34.23 11.90 -0.43
C CYS A 261 -33.53 10.76 -1.17
N LEU A 262 -32.79 9.88 -0.46
CA LEU A 262 -32.22 8.67 -1.05
C LEU A 262 -33.27 7.55 -1.27
N SER A 263 -34.48 7.69 -0.73
CA SER A 263 -35.56 6.69 -0.87
C SER A 263 -35.95 6.40 -2.32
N THR A 264 -35.91 7.41 -3.19
CA THR A 264 -36.16 7.24 -4.63
C THR A 264 -34.99 6.53 -5.31
N GLN A 265 -33.74 6.84 -4.98
CA GLN A 265 -32.55 6.14 -5.50
C GLN A 265 -32.46 4.67 -5.04
N LYS A 266 -33.10 4.32 -3.90
CA LYS A 266 -33.20 2.94 -3.40
C LYS A 266 -34.15 2.06 -4.24
N LEU A 267 -35.01 2.66 -5.10
CA LEU A 267 -36.06 1.97 -5.86
C LEU A 267 -35.90 2.02 -7.39
N VAL A 268 -34.95 2.80 -7.93
CA VAL A 268 -34.77 2.92 -9.40
C VAL A 268 -34.10 1.66 -9.96
N ASP A 269 -34.73 1.08 -11.00
CA ASP A 269 -34.24 -0.09 -11.73
C ASP A 269 -33.07 0.23 -12.67
N ASP A 270 -32.39 -0.84 -13.10
CA ASP A 270 -31.15 -0.98 -13.90
C ASP A 270 -31.04 -0.15 -15.22
N HIS A 271 -31.91 0.83 -15.48
CA HIS A 271 -31.91 1.62 -16.72
C HIS A 271 -30.71 2.56 -16.91
N PHE A 272 -29.91 2.82 -15.87
CA PHE A 272 -28.62 3.52 -16.05
C PHE A 272 -27.49 2.59 -16.54
N LEU A 273 -27.72 1.27 -16.67
CA LEU A 273 -26.72 0.29 -17.14
C LEU A 273 -26.73 0.05 -18.67
N THR A 274 -27.63 0.65 -19.44
CA THR A 274 -27.82 0.30 -20.86
C THR A 274 -27.09 1.18 -21.88
N HIS A 275 -26.05 1.94 -21.51
CA HIS A 275 -25.15 2.60 -22.48
C HIS A 275 -23.68 2.15 -22.37
N SER A 276 -23.46 0.88 -21.97
CA SER A 276 -22.27 0.15 -22.44
C SER A 276 -22.72 -0.96 -23.38
N ASN A 277 -22.46 -0.80 -24.68
CA ASN A 277 -22.64 -1.87 -25.66
C ASN A 277 -21.85 -3.11 -25.20
N ARG A 278 -22.56 -4.14 -24.72
CA ARG A 278 -22.09 -5.53 -24.77
C ARG A 278 -22.43 -6.09 -26.15
N GLY A 279 -21.40 -6.33 -26.95
CA GLY A 279 -21.48 -7.27 -28.07
C GLY A 279 -20.89 -8.60 -27.61
N THR A 280 -21.76 -9.53 -27.21
CA THR A 280 -21.48 -10.97 -27.18
C THR A 280 -22.33 -11.63 -28.27
N ILE A 281 -21.69 -12.30 -29.22
CA ILE A 281 -22.28 -13.33 -30.09
C ILE A 281 -21.26 -14.48 -30.03
N ARG A 282 -21.52 -15.50 -29.22
CA ARG A 282 -22.09 -16.82 -29.58
C ARG A 282 -21.19 -17.65 -30.51
N ASP A 283 -20.78 -18.80 -29.98
CA ASP A 283 -20.17 -19.93 -30.69
C ASP A 283 -20.98 -20.35 -31.92
N ASN A 284 -20.27 -20.59 -33.03
CA ASN A 284 -20.54 -21.68 -33.97
C ASN A 284 -19.34 -21.90 -34.90
N ASN A 285 -18.76 -23.10 -34.79
CA ASN A 285 -18.11 -23.97 -35.80
C ASN A 285 -17.19 -23.39 -36.91
N LEU A 286 -15.94 -23.89 -36.86
CA LEU A 286 -15.13 -24.44 -37.95
C LEU A 286 -15.03 -23.65 -39.27
N THR A 287 -13.91 -22.93 -39.44
CA THR A 287 -12.95 -23.13 -40.56
C THR A 287 -11.71 -22.25 -40.33
N GLN A 288 -10.52 -22.86 -40.34
CA GLN A 288 -9.27 -22.10 -40.50
C GLN A 288 -9.24 -21.52 -41.93
N PRO A 289 -8.71 -20.29 -42.10
CA PRO A 289 -7.57 -20.20 -43.02
C PRO A 289 -6.47 -19.22 -42.57
N GLU A 290 -5.25 -19.75 -42.68
CA GLU A 290 -4.06 -19.13 -43.28
C GLU A 290 -3.47 -17.84 -42.69
N ALA A 291 -2.24 -18.02 -42.19
CA ALA A 291 -1.30 -16.99 -41.81
C ALA A 291 -0.99 -16.02 -42.96
N GLN A 292 -1.25 -14.73 -42.75
CA GLN A 292 -0.64 -13.66 -43.53
C GLN A 292 0.45 -12.96 -42.73
N LYS A 293 1.63 -12.89 -43.37
CA LYS A 293 2.90 -12.37 -42.86
C LYS A 293 2.77 -10.91 -42.39
N ALA A 294 3.39 -10.63 -41.24
CA ALA A 294 3.57 -9.28 -40.75
C ALA A 294 4.61 -8.51 -41.58
N ASP A 295 4.26 -7.27 -41.91
CA ASP A 295 5.11 -6.25 -42.53
C ASP A 295 6.17 -5.75 -41.51
N PRO A 296 7.49 -5.70 -41.83
CA PRO A 296 8.53 -5.49 -40.82
C PRO A 296 8.71 -4.04 -40.32
N ASP A 297 8.05 -3.04 -40.89
CA ASP A 297 8.55 -1.64 -40.77
C ASP A 297 7.55 -0.59 -40.27
N SER A 298 6.68 -0.95 -39.32
CA SER A 298 5.86 0.03 -38.58
C SER A 298 6.32 0.19 -37.12
N PRO A 299 6.65 1.43 -36.66
CA PRO A 299 7.04 1.65 -35.27
C PRO A 299 5.84 1.43 -34.35
N LYS A 300 5.94 0.40 -33.48
CA LYS A 300 4.91 0.09 -32.49
C LYS A 300 4.69 1.29 -31.55
N PRO A 301 3.43 1.70 -31.28
CA PRO A 301 3.15 2.64 -30.21
C PRO A 301 3.56 2.03 -28.87
N LYS A 302 4.38 2.75 -28.08
CA LYS A 302 4.76 2.37 -26.72
C LYS A 302 3.51 2.39 -25.82
N GLY A 303 2.80 1.27 -25.77
CA GLY A 303 1.84 0.99 -24.72
C GLY A 303 2.57 0.79 -23.39
N VAL A 304 2.12 1.49 -22.35
CA VAL A 304 2.55 1.21 -20.97
C VAL A 304 2.03 -0.19 -20.64
N GLN A 305 2.94 -1.15 -20.59
CA GLN A 305 2.67 -2.53 -20.23
C GLN A 305 2.88 -2.64 -18.71
N THR A 306 1.81 -2.73 -17.93
CA THR A 306 1.93 -2.99 -16.48
C THR A 306 2.49 -4.41 -16.31
N HIS A 307 3.69 -4.55 -15.77
CA HIS A 307 4.37 -5.83 -15.59
C HIS A 307 3.95 -6.47 -14.27
N PHE A 308 2.86 -7.24 -14.31
CA PHE A 308 2.43 -8.07 -13.18
C PHE A 308 3.02 -9.48 -13.27
N SER A 309 3.62 -9.97 -12.19
CA SER A 309 4.07 -11.37 -12.07
C SER A 309 4.00 -11.88 -10.63
N TYR A 310 3.99 -13.20 -10.43
CA TYR A 310 3.91 -13.84 -9.12
C TYR A 310 4.66 -15.17 -9.13
N SER A 311 4.98 -15.70 -7.93
CA SER A 311 5.64 -17.00 -7.81
C SER A 311 4.64 -18.14 -7.97
N LYS A 312 4.93 -19.09 -8.87
CA LYS A 312 4.12 -20.31 -9.01
C LYS A 312 4.23 -21.24 -7.79
N ILE A 313 5.30 -21.13 -7.02
CA ILE A 313 5.53 -21.93 -5.80
C ILE A 313 4.61 -21.43 -4.69
N VAL A 314 4.54 -20.11 -4.50
CA VAL A 314 3.65 -19.48 -3.50
C VAL A 314 2.18 -19.52 -3.92
N GLY A 315 1.91 -19.42 -5.23
CA GLY A 315 0.56 -19.40 -5.78
C GLY A 315 0.07 -18.00 -6.15
N PHE A 316 -1.13 -17.91 -6.72
CA PHE A 316 -1.71 -16.64 -7.14
C PHE A 316 -1.98 -15.72 -5.92
N PRO A 317 -1.68 -14.41 -5.99
CA PRO A 317 -1.85 -13.47 -4.88
C PRO A 317 -3.28 -13.48 -4.33
N SER A 318 -3.42 -13.81 -3.05
CA SER A 318 -4.72 -13.80 -2.35
C SER A 318 -5.22 -12.36 -2.08
N THR A 319 -4.27 -11.43 -1.93
CA THR A 319 -4.50 -10.00 -1.69
C THR A 319 -3.46 -9.19 -2.46
N MET A 320 -3.88 -8.09 -3.07
CA MET A 320 -3.01 -7.09 -3.69
C MET A 320 -3.30 -5.70 -3.12
N LEU A 321 -2.25 -4.92 -2.91
CA LEU A 321 -2.27 -3.56 -2.40
C LEU A 321 -2.12 -2.57 -3.57
N ASP A 322 -2.77 -1.40 -3.48
CA ASP A 322 -2.49 -0.28 -4.36
C ASP A 322 -1.17 0.37 -3.90
N PRO A 323 -0.16 0.54 -4.79
CA PRO A 323 1.11 1.19 -4.43
C PRO A 323 0.93 2.56 -3.75
N LYS A 324 -0.11 3.31 -4.11
CA LYS A 324 -0.41 4.64 -3.52
C LYS A 324 -0.85 4.54 -2.07
N ASP A 325 -1.40 3.41 -1.65
CA ASP A 325 -1.84 3.22 -0.27
C ASP A 325 -0.65 3.17 0.70
N LEU A 326 0.58 2.91 0.22
CA LEU A 326 1.77 2.69 1.05
C LEU A 326 2.64 3.94 1.27
N ASP A 327 2.36 5.03 0.54
CA ASP A 327 3.17 6.26 0.62
C ASP A 327 3.06 6.96 1.98
N ASP A 328 1.89 6.86 2.63
CA ASP A 328 1.59 7.56 3.88
C ASP A 328 1.89 6.75 5.16
N TRP A 329 2.26 5.47 5.03
CA TRP A 329 2.46 4.62 6.21
C TRP A 329 3.86 4.78 6.81
N PRO A 330 3.97 4.79 8.15
CA PRO A 330 5.26 4.86 8.82
C PRO A 330 6.09 3.62 8.48
N ASP A 331 7.27 3.86 7.93
CA ASP A 331 8.27 2.82 7.72
C ASP A 331 8.75 2.30 9.08
N LEU A 332 8.65 0.99 9.30
CA LEU A 332 9.17 0.33 10.50
C LEU A 332 10.71 0.32 10.53
N CYS A 333 11.35 0.41 9.38
CA CYS A 333 12.80 0.34 9.25
C CYS A 333 13.34 1.51 8.42
N PRO A 334 13.14 2.77 8.88
CA PRO A 334 13.55 3.94 8.11
C PRO A 334 15.07 3.93 7.88
N GLY A 335 15.49 4.06 6.62
CA GLY A 335 16.90 4.09 6.22
C GLY A 335 17.45 2.79 5.63
N LYS A 336 16.70 1.68 5.59
CA LYS A 336 17.05 0.52 4.75
C LYS A 336 16.82 0.86 3.27
N GLY A 337 17.89 1.12 2.52
CA GLY A 337 17.80 1.36 1.08
C GLY A 337 17.26 0.14 0.33
N GLY A 338 16.31 0.33 -0.59
CA GLY A 338 15.81 -0.72 -1.49
C GLY A 338 14.63 -1.57 -0.99
N ALA A 339 14.27 -1.51 0.29
CA ALA A 339 13.08 -2.19 0.82
C ALA A 339 12.44 -1.37 1.95
N ARG A 340 11.13 -1.16 1.88
CA ARG A 340 10.30 -0.56 2.92
C ARG A 340 9.47 -1.64 3.61
N VAL A 341 9.34 -1.55 4.93
CA VAL A 341 8.47 -2.45 5.70
C VAL A 341 7.40 -1.62 6.39
N VAL A 342 6.16 -1.92 6.08
CA VAL A 342 5.01 -1.10 6.44
C VAL A 342 3.95 -2.00 7.06
N HIS A 343 3.35 -1.58 8.18
CA HIS A 343 2.12 -2.21 8.66
C HIS A 343 1.00 -1.92 7.67
N ILE A 344 0.11 -2.87 7.42
CA ILE A 344 -1.05 -2.63 6.53
C ILE A 344 -2.39 -2.97 7.20
N ASP A 345 -2.38 -3.82 8.24
CA ASP A 345 -3.57 -4.25 8.99
C ASP A 345 -3.16 -4.81 10.37
N SER A 346 -4.12 -5.11 11.25
CA SER A 346 -3.90 -5.80 12.52
C SER A 346 -3.24 -7.16 12.26
N GLY A 347 -1.99 -7.29 12.72
CA GLY A 347 -1.26 -8.53 12.54
C GLY A 347 -0.72 -8.74 11.12
N MET A 348 -0.66 -7.72 10.25
CA MET A 348 -0.08 -7.84 8.89
C MET A 348 0.95 -6.75 8.57
N LEU A 349 1.98 -7.17 7.84
CA LEU A 349 3.06 -6.34 7.30
C LEU A 349 3.13 -6.52 5.78
N VAL A 350 3.53 -5.46 5.09
CA VAL A 350 4.06 -5.55 3.73
C VAL A 350 5.53 -5.15 3.73
N LYS A 351 6.36 -5.98 3.09
CA LYS A 351 7.71 -5.61 2.67
C LYS A 351 7.70 -5.38 1.17
N TYR A 352 8.13 -4.22 0.71
CA TYR A 352 8.11 -3.88 -0.71
C TYR A 352 9.25 -2.96 -1.13
N GLY A 353 9.62 -3.01 -2.41
CA GLY A 353 10.65 -2.13 -2.98
C GLY A 353 11.47 -2.79 -4.10
N HIS A 354 12.32 -2.00 -4.74
CA HIS A 354 13.17 -2.45 -5.85
C HIS A 354 14.28 -3.44 -5.45
N GLY A 355 14.54 -3.61 -4.16
CA GLY A 355 15.46 -4.62 -3.60
C GLY A 355 14.75 -5.91 -3.15
N VAL A 356 13.43 -5.90 -3.04
CA VAL A 356 12.62 -7.06 -2.62
C VAL A 356 12.41 -8.00 -3.80
N ARG A 357 12.43 -9.31 -3.57
CA ARG A 357 12.30 -10.35 -4.62
C ARG A 357 11.36 -11.46 -4.17
N LEU A 358 10.69 -12.09 -5.12
CA LEU A 358 9.81 -13.24 -4.84
C LEU A 358 10.54 -14.41 -4.19
N ALA A 359 11.86 -14.55 -4.41
CA ALA A 359 12.69 -15.57 -3.76
C ALA A 359 12.63 -15.51 -2.22
N GLU A 360 12.43 -14.32 -1.64
CA GLU A 360 12.25 -14.17 -0.19
C GLU A 360 10.93 -14.82 0.28
N ALA A 361 9.84 -14.58 -0.45
CA ALA A 361 8.56 -15.22 -0.17
C ALA A 361 8.61 -16.75 -0.39
N GLU A 362 9.31 -17.20 -1.43
CA GLU A 362 9.53 -18.62 -1.71
C GLU A 362 10.33 -19.31 -0.60
N ALA A 363 11.32 -18.64 -0.02
CA ALA A 363 12.08 -19.13 1.13
C ALA A 363 11.20 -19.29 2.37
N MET A 364 10.39 -18.28 2.69
CA MET A 364 9.42 -18.35 3.78
C MET A 364 8.46 -19.52 3.59
N HIS A 365 7.94 -19.69 2.36
CA HIS A 365 7.07 -20.80 2.02
C HIS A 365 7.77 -22.15 2.22
N LEU A 366 8.97 -22.34 1.68
CA LEU A 366 9.76 -23.57 1.82
C LEU A 366 9.94 -23.97 3.28
N VAL A 367 10.36 -23.02 4.13
CA VAL A 367 10.64 -23.28 5.54
C VAL A 367 9.36 -23.60 6.29
N ALA A 368 8.28 -22.85 6.06
CA ALA A 368 6.98 -23.08 6.70
C ALA A 368 6.37 -24.43 6.33
N THR A 369 6.60 -24.93 5.11
CA THR A 369 6.03 -26.22 4.66
C THR A 369 6.92 -27.42 4.97
N SER A 370 8.23 -27.22 5.11
CA SER A 370 9.20 -28.32 5.26
C SER A 370 9.69 -28.52 6.69
N THR A 371 9.39 -27.57 7.59
CA THR A 371 9.89 -27.56 8.97
C THR A 371 8.82 -27.09 9.95
N THR A 372 9.15 -27.10 11.24
CA THR A 372 8.34 -26.47 12.30
C THR A 372 8.88 -25.10 12.72
N VAL A 373 9.90 -24.60 12.02
CA VAL A 373 10.51 -23.29 12.32
C VAL A 373 9.49 -22.20 12.09
N ALA A 374 9.32 -21.35 13.10
CA ALA A 374 8.40 -20.23 13.01
C ALA A 374 8.97 -19.15 12.08
N VAL A 375 8.15 -18.78 11.10
CA VAL A 375 8.36 -17.66 10.18
C VAL A 375 7.07 -16.84 10.13
N PRO A 376 7.12 -15.55 9.77
CA PRO A 376 5.90 -14.80 9.48
C PRO A 376 5.05 -15.55 8.47
N ARG A 377 3.76 -15.72 8.78
CA ARG A 377 2.80 -16.38 7.89
C ARG A 377 2.70 -15.59 6.60
N LEU A 378 3.20 -16.16 5.52
CA LEU A 378 3.09 -15.58 4.19
C LEU A 378 1.63 -15.54 3.75
N ILE A 379 1.15 -14.37 3.34
CA ILE A 379 -0.24 -14.13 2.91
C ILE A 379 -0.31 -13.98 1.40
N SER A 380 0.58 -13.16 0.83
CA SER A 380 0.60 -12.86 -0.60
C SER A 380 1.99 -12.39 -1.04
N ALA A 381 2.39 -12.70 -2.27
CA ALA A 381 3.62 -12.18 -2.85
C ALA A 381 3.48 -11.98 -4.37
N TYR A 382 3.84 -10.80 -4.86
CA TYR A 382 3.73 -10.45 -6.28
C TYR A 382 4.68 -9.32 -6.66
N ILE A 383 4.92 -9.17 -7.96
CA ILE A 383 5.59 -8.03 -8.56
C ILE A 383 4.55 -7.24 -9.35
N LEU A 384 4.50 -5.94 -9.11
CA LEU A 384 3.68 -4.99 -9.85
C LEU A 384 4.59 -3.82 -10.23
N ASP A 385 4.70 -3.55 -11.54
CA ASP A 385 5.51 -2.46 -12.11
C ASP A 385 6.95 -2.46 -11.58
N ASP A 386 7.61 -3.62 -11.62
CA ASP A 386 8.99 -3.88 -11.17
C ASP A 386 9.25 -3.65 -9.67
N VAL A 387 8.18 -3.51 -8.87
CA VAL A 387 8.25 -3.49 -7.41
C VAL A 387 7.69 -4.81 -6.88
N CYS A 388 8.47 -5.51 -6.08
CA CYS A 388 8.01 -6.71 -5.40
C CYS A 388 7.32 -6.33 -4.09
N TYR A 389 6.23 -7.02 -3.77
CA TYR A 389 5.43 -6.90 -2.56
C TYR A 389 5.36 -8.28 -1.90
N ILE A 390 5.64 -8.33 -0.60
CA ILE A 390 5.51 -9.53 0.24
C ILE A 390 4.63 -9.15 1.43
N ILE A 391 3.42 -9.70 1.47
CA ILE A 391 2.46 -9.51 2.55
C ILE A 391 2.55 -10.71 3.49
N MET A 392 2.75 -10.46 4.77
CA MET A 392 2.98 -11.48 5.79
C MET A 392 2.38 -11.08 7.14
N SER A 393 2.28 -12.02 8.09
CA SER A 393 1.87 -11.67 9.45
C SER A 393 2.91 -10.79 10.17
N PHE A 394 2.42 -9.94 11.06
CA PHE A 394 3.23 -9.33 12.10
C PHE A 394 3.42 -10.34 13.23
N GLU A 395 4.63 -10.42 13.76
CA GLU A 395 4.99 -11.34 14.84
C GLU A 395 5.28 -10.56 16.11
N GLU A 396 4.49 -10.82 17.16
CA GLU A 396 4.69 -10.19 18.47
C GLU A 396 5.89 -10.81 19.19
N GLY A 397 6.74 -9.96 19.75
CA GLY A 397 7.89 -10.37 20.55
C GLY A 397 8.92 -9.26 20.68
N LYS A 398 10.09 -9.60 21.22
CA LYS A 398 11.24 -8.70 21.32
C LYS A 398 12.31 -9.13 20.32
N LEU A 399 13.01 -8.19 19.70
CA LEU A 399 14.21 -8.52 18.93
C LEU A 399 15.24 -9.18 19.84
N LEU A 400 15.96 -10.20 19.34
CA LEU A 400 16.97 -10.91 20.12
C LEU A 400 18.02 -9.95 20.69
N SER A 401 18.41 -8.90 19.94
CA SER A 401 19.27 -7.82 20.42
C SER A 401 18.77 -7.19 21.71
N SER A 402 17.52 -6.71 21.72
CA SER A 402 16.88 -6.09 22.88
C SER A 402 16.58 -7.07 24.02
N PHE A 403 16.22 -8.30 23.68
CA PHE A 403 15.90 -9.36 24.65
C PHE A 403 17.16 -9.78 25.42
N TRP A 404 18.28 -9.96 24.72
CA TRP A 404 19.48 -10.56 25.28
C TRP A 404 20.10 -9.76 26.43
N GLU A 405 20.01 -8.43 26.38
CA GLU A 405 20.53 -7.53 27.41
C GLU A 405 19.87 -7.74 28.77
N HIS A 406 18.56 -8.04 28.77
CA HIS A 406 17.73 -8.09 29.98
C HIS A 406 17.35 -9.52 30.39
N ALA A 407 17.58 -10.51 29.52
CA ALA A 407 17.26 -11.90 29.77
C ALA A 407 18.13 -12.52 30.87
N ASN A 408 17.51 -13.32 31.73
CA ASN A 408 18.21 -14.13 32.73
C ASN A 408 18.87 -15.37 32.08
N GLU A 409 19.61 -16.14 32.86
CA GLU A 409 20.35 -17.31 32.35
C GLU A 409 19.42 -18.40 31.79
N GLU A 410 18.33 -18.71 32.49
CA GLU A 410 17.34 -19.72 32.06
C GLU A 410 16.66 -19.32 30.74
N GLU A 411 16.26 -18.05 30.62
CA GLU A 411 15.66 -17.49 29.40
C GLU A 411 16.63 -17.54 28.21
N ARG A 412 17.92 -17.23 28.44
CA ARG A 412 18.97 -17.33 27.43
C ARG A 412 19.19 -18.77 26.99
N GLU A 413 19.24 -19.73 27.92
CA GLU A 413 19.40 -21.16 27.61
C GLU A 413 18.23 -21.70 26.78
N LYS A 414 16.99 -21.36 27.16
CA LYS A 414 15.78 -21.73 26.40
C LYS A 414 15.81 -21.15 24.99
N THR A 415 16.17 -19.88 24.86
CA THR A 415 16.28 -19.20 23.56
C THR A 415 17.35 -19.84 22.69
N VAL A 416 18.53 -20.15 23.25
CA VAL A 416 19.62 -20.85 22.53
C VAL A 416 19.20 -22.25 22.10
N SER A 417 18.45 -22.97 22.93
CA SER A 417 17.89 -24.27 22.58
C SER A 417 16.94 -24.18 21.38
N SER A 418 16.03 -23.20 21.40
CA SER A 418 15.11 -22.94 20.29
C SER A 418 15.85 -22.53 19.00
N LEU A 419 16.88 -21.68 19.10
CA LEU A 419 17.73 -21.32 17.97
C LEU A 419 18.43 -22.52 17.37
N LYS A 420 19.02 -23.38 18.21
CA LYS A 420 19.76 -24.57 17.78
C LYS A 420 18.85 -25.55 17.05
N ASP A 421 17.65 -25.75 17.58
CA ASP A 421 16.65 -26.62 16.95
C ASP A 421 16.21 -26.08 15.59
N SER A 422 15.91 -24.77 15.51
CA SER A 422 15.53 -24.11 14.26
C SER A 422 16.63 -24.16 13.19
N VAL A 423 17.88 -23.89 13.56
CA VAL A 423 19.03 -23.97 12.63
C VAL A 423 19.25 -25.41 12.15
N ARG A 424 19.09 -26.41 13.02
CA ARG A 424 19.16 -27.82 12.62
C ARG A 424 18.11 -28.14 11.56
N GLN A 425 16.84 -27.80 11.82
CA GLN A 425 15.73 -28.08 10.89
C GLN A 425 15.93 -27.40 9.52
N ILE A 426 16.39 -26.14 9.51
CA ILE A 426 16.70 -25.43 8.25
C ILE A 426 17.82 -26.14 7.47
N ARG A 427 18.88 -26.58 8.15
CA ARG A 427 20.02 -27.28 7.54
C ARG A 427 19.71 -28.72 7.10
N ASP A 428 18.64 -29.30 7.61
CA ASP A 428 18.14 -30.60 7.16
C ASP A 428 17.51 -30.51 5.76
N ILE A 429 17.14 -29.32 5.30
CA ILE A 429 16.76 -29.06 3.90
C ILE A 429 18.03 -29.08 3.03
N LYS A 430 18.31 -30.21 2.38
CA LYS A 430 19.51 -30.39 1.55
C LYS A 430 19.33 -29.82 0.14
N GLY A 431 20.40 -29.24 -0.39
CA GLY A 431 20.46 -28.73 -1.76
C GLY A 431 21.37 -29.57 -2.65
N THR A 432 21.12 -29.53 -3.95
CA THR A 432 21.98 -30.12 -4.99
C THR A 432 22.79 -29.08 -5.77
N TYR A 433 22.61 -27.80 -5.44
CA TYR A 433 23.24 -26.65 -6.08
C TYR A 433 23.40 -25.51 -5.07
N ILE A 434 24.29 -24.56 -5.34
CA ILE A 434 24.50 -23.36 -4.53
C ILE A 434 23.91 -22.15 -5.27
N GLY A 435 22.90 -21.52 -4.69
CA GLY A 435 22.12 -20.46 -5.35
C GLY A 435 20.88 -20.07 -4.57
N GLY A 436 20.07 -19.19 -5.12
CA GLY A 436 18.74 -18.88 -4.60
C GLY A 436 17.73 -19.99 -4.93
N LEU A 437 16.51 -19.92 -4.37
CA LEU A 437 15.45 -20.85 -4.74
C LEU A 437 15.13 -20.79 -6.24
N GLY A 438 14.67 -21.91 -6.79
CA GLY A 438 14.36 -22.01 -8.21
C GLY A 438 15.60 -21.98 -9.12
N GLN A 439 16.78 -22.35 -8.60
CA GLN A 439 18.06 -22.28 -9.33
C GLN A 439 18.38 -20.85 -9.81
N THR A 440 18.16 -19.87 -8.94
CA THR A 440 18.51 -18.46 -9.20
C THR A 440 19.92 -18.14 -8.70
N SER A 441 20.44 -16.97 -9.09
CA SER A 441 21.74 -16.48 -8.65
C SER A 441 21.84 -16.33 -7.12
N CYS A 442 23.06 -16.43 -6.61
CA CYS A 442 23.38 -16.19 -5.21
C CYS A 442 23.11 -14.74 -4.85
N ARG A 443 22.38 -14.54 -3.76
CA ARG A 443 22.19 -13.24 -3.13
C ARG A 443 23.07 -13.20 -1.89
N ASP A 444 24.06 -12.31 -1.93
CA ASP A 444 24.91 -11.95 -0.80
C ASP A 444 25.66 -10.66 -1.17
N PRO A 445 25.90 -9.74 -0.23
CA PRO A 445 26.71 -8.55 -0.49
C PRO A 445 28.10 -8.81 -1.08
N ILE A 446 28.67 -10.02 -0.97
CA ILE A 446 29.92 -10.34 -1.69
C ILE A 446 29.75 -10.40 -3.22
N PHE A 447 28.53 -10.61 -3.71
CA PHE A 447 28.19 -10.71 -5.14
C PHE A 447 27.60 -9.41 -5.70
N ASP A 448 27.35 -8.42 -4.84
CA ASP A 448 26.75 -7.13 -5.21
C ASP A 448 27.79 -6.07 -5.63
N ALA A 449 29.09 -6.41 -5.62
CA ALA A 449 30.17 -5.50 -6.00
C ALA A 449 30.73 -5.87 -7.39
N TRP A 450 30.49 -5.02 -8.39
CA TRP A 450 31.04 -5.17 -9.74
C TRP A 450 31.41 -3.82 -10.35
N TRP A 451 32.32 -3.85 -11.33
CA TRP A 451 32.68 -2.71 -12.14
C TRP A 451 31.86 -2.69 -13.44
N GLY A 452 31.16 -1.57 -13.70
CA GLY A 452 30.41 -1.34 -14.94
C GLY A 452 28.91 -1.11 -14.74
N ASP A 453 28.22 -0.77 -15.83
CA ASP A 453 26.85 -0.25 -15.78
C ASP A 453 25.76 -1.29 -15.54
N LYS A 454 26.09 -2.60 -15.60
CA LYS A 454 25.11 -3.69 -15.49
C LYS A 454 25.43 -4.66 -14.36
N PRO A 455 24.43 -5.02 -13.52
CA PRO A 455 24.56 -6.07 -12.52
C PRO A 455 25.03 -7.38 -13.14
N ILE A 456 25.92 -8.08 -12.45
CA ILE A 456 26.39 -9.41 -12.81
C ILE A 456 25.72 -10.41 -11.87
N GLU A 457 25.12 -11.45 -12.45
CA GLU A 457 24.50 -12.53 -11.69
C GLU A 457 25.51 -13.66 -11.48
N TYR A 458 25.61 -14.16 -10.24
CA TYR A 458 26.53 -15.23 -9.85
C TYR A 458 25.76 -16.47 -9.46
N GLY A 459 25.95 -17.56 -10.21
CA GLY A 459 25.25 -18.82 -9.97
C GLY A 459 23.88 -18.88 -10.66
N PRO A 460 23.09 -19.95 -10.42
CA PRO A 460 23.37 -21.05 -9.49
C PRO A 460 24.63 -21.85 -9.89
N PHE A 461 25.26 -22.48 -8.92
CA PHE A 461 26.45 -23.31 -9.10
C PHE A 461 26.16 -24.77 -8.78
N GLU A 462 26.64 -25.68 -9.60
CA GLU A 462 26.42 -27.13 -9.44
C GLU A 462 27.22 -27.76 -8.29
N SER A 463 28.26 -27.09 -7.79
CA SER A 463 29.16 -27.62 -6.77
C SER A 463 29.83 -26.51 -5.95
N GLU A 464 30.37 -26.87 -4.79
CA GLU A 464 31.20 -25.98 -3.98
C GLU A 464 32.43 -25.47 -4.75
N SER A 465 33.05 -26.31 -5.59
CA SER A 465 34.17 -25.87 -6.44
C SER A 465 33.75 -24.81 -7.45
N ALA A 466 32.57 -24.97 -8.08
CA ALA A 466 32.06 -23.97 -9.03
C ALA A 466 31.67 -22.67 -8.31
N PHE A 467 31.12 -22.78 -7.10
CA PHE A 467 30.83 -21.63 -6.25
C PHE A 467 32.10 -20.87 -5.84
N ASN A 468 33.18 -21.57 -5.49
CA ASN A 468 34.49 -20.96 -5.18
C ASN A 468 35.05 -20.18 -6.39
N GLU A 469 34.95 -20.74 -7.60
CA GLU A 469 35.31 -20.00 -8.82
C GLU A 469 34.38 -18.80 -9.04
N GLY A 470 33.11 -18.91 -8.69
CA GLY A 470 32.15 -17.80 -8.68
C GLY A 470 32.58 -16.65 -7.78
N ILE A 471 33.02 -16.94 -6.55
CA ILE A 471 33.56 -15.96 -5.61
C ILE A 471 34.81 -15.29 -6.20
N ILE A 472 35.73 -16.07 -6.76
CA ILE A 472 36.94 -15.57 -7.42
C ILE A 472 36.59 -14.67 -8.61
N GLN A 473 35.58 -15.03 -9.39
CA GLN A 473 35.10 -14.21 -10.49
C GLN A 473 34.45 -12.91 -10.00
N ALA A 474 33.73 -12.93 -8.87
CA ALA A 474 33.22 -11.73 -8.22
C ALA A 474 34.35 -10.79 -7.79
N MET A 475 35.40 -11.32 -7.18
CA MET A 475 36.59 -10.55 -6.82
C MET A 475 37.25 -9.89 -8.03
N ARG A 476 37.34 -10.59 -9.16
CA ARG A 476 37.90 -10.04 -10.41
C ARG A 476 37.03 -8.94 -10.99
N ASN A 477 35.72 -9.18 -11.04
CA ASN A 477 34.76 -8.25 -11.63
C ASN A 477 34.60 -6.96 -10.81
N ARG A 478 35.04 -6.94 -9.55
CA ARG A 478 35.04 -5.75 -8.70
C ARG A 478 35.89 -4.60 -9.26
N PHE A 479 36.99 -4.93 -9.93
CA PHE A 479 37.94 -3.94 -10.43
C PHE A 479 37.76 -3.71 -11.94
N PRO A 480 38.12 -2.51 -12.45
CA PRO A 480 38.14 -2.29 -13.88
C PRO A 480 38.99 -3.34 -14.59
N PRO A 481 38.60 -3.77 -15.80
CA PRO A 481 39.44 -4.61 -16.65
C PRO A 481 40.80 -3.92 -16.79
N ASN A 482 41.85 -4.53 -16.26
CA ASN A 482 43.15 -3.87 -16.16
C ASN A 482 43.82 -3.90 -17.55
N PRO A 483 44.01 -2.76 -18.24
CA PRO A 483 44.52 -2.75 -19.61
C PRO A 483 46.05 -2.92 -19.69
N ARG A 484 46.74 -3.05 -18.53
CA ARG A 484 48.19 -3.17 -18.45
C ARG A 484 48.62 -4.64 -18.27
N PRO A 485 49.80 -5.03 -18.77
CA PRO A 485 50.38 -6.34 -18.50
C PRO A 485 50.45 -6.59 -16.98
N ILE A 486 49.91 -7.73 -16.55
CA ILE A 486 49.99 -8.16 -15.16
C ILE A 486 51.42 -8.67 -14.93
N ASP A 487 52.20 -7.95 -14.12
CA ASP A 487 53.50 -8.42 -13.63
C ASP A 487 53.27 -9.56 -12.62
N PRO A 488 53.65 -10.82 -12.95
CA PRO A 488 53.43 -11.98 -12.08
C PRO A 488 54.16 -11.87 -10.73
N GLU A 489 55.23 -11.08 -10.67
CA GLU A 489 56.03 -10.88 -9.45
C GLU A 489 55.55 -9.69 -8.62
N SER A 490 54.53 -8.95 -9.11
CA SER A 490 54.01 -7.82 -8.36
C SER A 490 53.34 -8.27 -7.05
N PRO A 491 53.53 -7.53 -5.94
CA PRO A 491 52.89 -7.86 -4.66
C PRO A 491 51.37 -7.99 -4.75
N ARG A 492 50.74 -7.23 -5.66
CA ARG A 492 49.31 -7.31 -5.95
C ARG A 492 48.92 -8.66 -6.57
N HIS A 493 49.62 -9.09 -7.62
CA HIS A 493 49.33 -10.37 -8.30
C HIS A 493 49.50 -11.54 -7.35
N VAL A 494 50.60 -11.57 -6.58
CA VAL A 494 50.87 -12.62 -5.59
C VAL A 494 49.77 -12.65 -4.53
N SER A 495 49.35 -11.49 -4.01
CA SER A 495 48.24 -11.40 -3.03
C SER A 495 46.91 -11.90 -3.60
N GLU A 496 46.54 -11.48 -4.82
CA GLU A 496 45.33 -11.95 -5.52
C GLU A 496 45.39 -13.47 -5.73
N TYR A 497 46.51 -14.01 -6.22
CA TYR A 497 46.72 -15.44 -6.39
C TYR A 497 46.54 -16.21 -5.07
N ILE A 498 47.18 -15.78 -3.99
CA ILE A 498 47.05 -16.41 -2.67
C ILE A 498 45.59 -16.39 -2.20
N ASN A 499 44.87 -15.27 -2.35
CA ASN A 499 43.46 -15.19 -1.96
C ASN A 499 42.61 -16.17 -2.80
N HIS A 500 42.84 -16.26 -4.11
CA HIS A 500 42.14 -17.22 -4.96
C HIS A 500 42.41 -18.67 -4.55
N GLN A 501 43.66 -19.03 -4.27
CA GLN A 501 43.99 -20.38 -3.78
C GLN A 501 43.39 -20.66 -2.41
N THR A 502 43.33 -19.66 -1.54
CA THR A 502 42.72 -19.78 -0.22
C THR A 502 41.22 -20.10 -0.33
N VAL A 503 40.49 -19.42 -1.22
CA VAL A 503 39.07 -19.71 -1.50
C VAL A 503 38.89 -21.12 -2.08
N ARG A 504 39.74 -21.54 -3.03
CA ARG A 504 39.73 -22.92 -3.56
C ARG A 504 40.01 -23.99 -2.50
N GLY A 505 40.61 -23.61 -1.38
CA GLY A 505 40.83 -24.48 -0.24
C GLY A 505 39.54 -24.91 0.48
N LEU A 506 38.46 -24.14 0.33
CA LEU A 506 37.13 -24.47 0.90
C LEU A 506 36.53 -25.65 0.13
N LYS A 507 36.36 -26.80 0.80
CA LYS A 507 35.86 -28.01 0.16
C LYS A 507 35.29 -29.00 1.18
N GLY A 508 34.40 -29.86 0.70
CA GLY A 508 33.89 -31.01 1.46
C GLY A 508 32.71 -30.68 2.36
N HIS A 509 32.08 -29.53 2.14
CA HIS A 509 30.93 -29.09 2.91
C HIS A 509 29.62 -29.58 2.29
N GLN A 510 28.64 -29.88 3.13
CA GLN A 510 27.30 -30.17 2.65
C GLN A 510 26.64 -28.89 2.12
N ILE A 511 25.85 -29.03 1.06
CA ILE A 511 25.00 -27.98 0.53
C ILE A 511 23.66 -28.06 1.26
N VAL A 512 23.35 -27.02 2.03
CA VAL A 512 22.16 -26.94 2.87
C VAL A 512 21.44 -25.63 2.63
N PHE A 513 20.14 -25.58 2.92
CA PHE A 513 19.43 -24.32 2.95
C PHE A 513 19.92 -23.47 4.13
N THR A 514 20.10 -22.17 3.89
CA THR A 514 20.59 -21.19 4.86
C THR A 514 19.69 -19.96 4.81
N HIS A 515 19.55 -19.27 5.94
CA HIS A 515 18.89 -17.97 6.01
C HIS A 515 19.82 -16.87 5.50
N GLY A 516 21.12 -16.97 5.78
CA GLY A 516 22.15 -16.07 5.23
C GLY A 516 22.24 -14.69 5.88
N ASP A 517 21.36 -14.39 6.83
CA ASP A 517 21.33 -13.10 7.57
C ASP A 517 20.73 -13.25 8.99
N LEU A 518 21.12 -14.30 9.72
CA LEU A 518 20.68 -14.54 11.12
C LEU A 518 21.33 -13.58 12.13
N ARG A 519 21.28 -12.28 11.84
CA ARG A 519 21.62 -11.23 12.81
C ARG A 519 20.56 -11.19 13.93
N PRO A 520 20.91 -10.73 15.13
CA PRO A 520 19.97 -10.65 16.24
C PRO A 520 18.72 -9.79 15.97
N ASP A 521 18.81 -8.78 15.10
CA ASP A 521 17.66 -7.95 14.72
C ASP A 521 16.70 -8.63 13.74
N ASN A 522 17.10 -9.77 13.15
CA ASN A 522 16.26 -10.59 12.28
C ASN A 522 15.67 -11.80 13.04
N ILE A 523 15.73 -11.78 14.37
CA ILE A 523 15.21 -12.84 15.24
C ILE A 523 14.27 -12.20 16.27
N ILE A 524 13.01 -12.62 16.26
CA ILE A 524 12.02 -12.23 17.27
C ILE A 524 11.93 -13.34 18.31
N VAL A 525 12.06 -12.98 19.58
CA VAL A 525 11.90 -13.86 20.74
C VAL A 525 10.51 -13.64 21.34
N LYS A 526 9.71 -14.70 21.40
CA LYS A 526 8.37 -14.71 22.00
C LYS A 526 8.45 -14.82 23.53
N PRO A 527 7.36 -14.53 24.27
CA PRO A 527 7.35 -14.62 25.74
C PRO A 527 7.73 -16.00 26.30
N ASP A 528 7.53 -17.07 25.53
CA ASP A 528 7.91 -18.45 25.87
C ASP A 528 9.36 -18.81 25.47
N CYS A 529 10.16 -17.83 25.06
CA CYS A 529 11.52 -17.98 24.53
C CYS A 529 11.63 -18.76 23.21
N SER A 530 10.51 -19.03 22.53
CA SER A 530 10.56 -19.51 21.15
C SER A 530 11.01 -18.39 20.20
N VAL A 531 11.65 -18.77 19.09
CA VAL A 531 12.18 -17.81 18.11
C VAL A 531 11.40 -17.83 16.81
N VAL A 532 11.26 -16.65 16.20
CA VAL A 532 10.73 -16.46 14.85
C VAL A 532 11.77 -15.77 14.00
N PHE A 533 12.07 -16.33 12.82
CA PHE A 533 13.05 -15.77 11.89
C PHE A 533 12.37 -14.90 10.84
N ILE A 534 12.92 -13.70 10.62
CA ILE A 534 12.41 -12.69 9.69
C ILE A 534 13.51 -12.24 8.72
N ASP A 535 13.13 -11.55 7.64
CA ASP A 535 14.05 -11.01 6.63
C ASP A 535 14.83 -12.11 5.85
N TRP A 536 14.10 -12.88 5.04
CA TRP A 536 14.63 -14.04 4.31
C TRP A 536 15.31 -13.67 2.98
N GLY A 537 15.63 -12.38 2.75
CA GLY A 537 16.07 -11.87 1.46
C GLY A 537 17.42 -12.40 0.96
N LEU A 538 18.28 -12.89 1.86
CA LEU A 538 19.59 -13.48 1.54
C LEU A 538 19.60 -15.02 1.61
N SER A 539 18.44 -15.63 1.82
CA SER A 539 18.33 -17.08 1.98
C SER A 539 18.62 -17.82 0.67
N GLY A 540 19.04 -19.08 0.81
CA GLY A 540 19.38 -19.92 -0.32
C GLY A 540 20.20 -21.13 0.06
N TYR A 541 20.45 -21.99 -0.91
CA TYR A 541 21.33 -23.13 -0.75
C TYR A 541 22.78 -22.65 -0.76
N ARG A 542 23.53 -23.02 0.27
CA ARG A 542 24.94 -22.64 0.49
C ARG A 542 25.71 -23.79 1.13
N PRO A 543 27.05 -23.78 1.07
CA PRO A 543 27.86 -24.60 1.95
C PRO A 543 27.49 -24.34 3.43
N GLU A 544 27.43 -25.39 4.24
CA GLU A 544 26.99 -25.30 5.65
C GLU A 544 27.78 -24.32 6.55
N TYR A 545 29.01 -23.98 6.18
CA TYR A 545 29.79 -22.95 6.87
C TYR A 545 29.25 -21.52 6.68
N TRP A 546 28.47 -21.29 5.62
CA TRP A 546 28.07 -19.95 5.18
C TRP A 546 27.27 -19.21 6.24
N GLU A 547 26.34 -19.90 6.91
CA GLU A 547 25.54 -19.30 7.98
C GLU A 547 26.40 -18.85 9.16
N TYR A 548 27.40 -19.67 9.56
CA TYR A 548 28.31 -19.31 10.65
C TYR A 548 29.14 -18.08 10.27
N TYR A 549 29.74 -18.07 9.07
CA TYR A 549 30.45 -16.91 8.55
C TYR A 549 29.58 -15.65 8.58
N ARG A 550 28.35 -15.73 8.05
CA ARG A 550 27.44 -14.59 7.95
C ARG A 550 27.07 -14.02 9.31
N VAL A 551 26.72 -14.87 10.29
CA VAL A 551 26.40 -14.41 11.65
C VAL A 551 27.62 -13.78 12.31
N MET A 552 28.81 -14.32 12.09
CA MET A 552 30.06 -13.81 12.65
C MET A 552 30.50 -12.46 12.04
N VAL A 553 29.94 -12.01 10.92
CA VAL A 553 30.23 -10.68 10.35
C VAL A 553 29.15 -9.63 10.67
N THR A 554 28.18 -9.96 11.52
CA THR A 554 27.16 -9.03 12.02
C THR A 554 27.68 -8.18 13.18
N ILE A 555 27.06 -7.03 13.45
CA ILE A 555 27.41 -6.20 14.62
C ILE A 555 27.04 -7.00 15.89
N PRO A 556 28.01 -7.35 16.76
CA PRO A 556 27.74 -8.17 17.92
C PRO A 556 26.95 -7.39 18.98
N ILE A 557 26.02 -8.06 19.67
CA ILE A 557 25.27 -7.46 20.80
C ILE A 557 26.22 -7.10 21.95
N LYS A 558 27.23 -7.92 22.17
CA LYS A 558 28.29 -7.76 23.19
C LYS A 558 29.54 -8.52 22.75
N GLU A 559 30.69 -8.24 23.37
CA GLU A 559 31.97 -8.85 23.02
C GLU A 559 31.97 -10.40 23.05
N SER A 560 31.12 -11.02 23.87
CA SER A 560 30.99 -12.48 23.98
C SER A 560 29.93 -13.09 23.05
N TRP A 561 29.35 -12.33 22.12
CA TRP A 561 28.28 -12.82 21.24
C TRP A 561 28.72 -14.02 20.39
N ASP A 562 29.94 -14.00 19.88
CA ASP A 562 30.54 -15.09 19.10
C ASP A 562 30.47 -16.44 19.85
N LEU A 563 30.73 -16.44 21.16
CA LEU A 563 30.64 -17.64 22.01
C LEU A 563 29.19 -18.13 22.20
N VAL A 564 28.20 -17.27 21.99
CA VAL A 564 26.78 -17.64 21.98
C VAL A 564 26.44 -18.29 20.65
N VAL A 565 26.95 -17.75 19.53
CA VAL A 565 26.71 -18.27 18.17
C VAL A 565 27.08 -19.76 18.07
N GLU A 566 28.22 -20.15 18.62
CA GLU A 566 28.69 -21.54 18.66
C GLU A 566 27.72 -22.51 19.35
N LYS A 567 26.86 -22.01 20.25
CA LYS A 567 25.91 -22.85 20.97
C LYS A 567 24.77 -23.32 20.07
N TYR A 568 24.45 -22.58 19.01
CA TYR A 568 23.32 -22.87 18.12
C TYR A 568 23.68 -23.03 16.64
N ILE A 569 24.89 -22.65 16.22
CA ILE A 569 25.44 -22.91 14.88
C ILE A 569 26.77 -23.65 15.03
N PRO A 570 26.99 -24.77 14.32
CA PRO A 570 28.29 -25.43 14.32
C PRO A 570 29.43 -24.46 13.92
N PRO A 571 30.57 -24.46 14.64
CA PRO A 571 31.65 -23.52 14.39
C PRO A 571 32.45 -23.85 13.13
N TYR A 572 32.70 -22.83 12.31
CA TYR A 572 33.53 -22.89 11.08
C TYR A 572 34.52 -21.73 11.05
N TYR A 573 35.45 -21.71 12.01
CA TYR A 573 36.37 -20.59 12.19
C TYR A 573 37.37 -20.40 11.06
N ILE A 574 37.83 -21.49 10.45
CA ILE A 574 38.80 -21.44 9.34
C ILE A 574 38.12 -20.82 8.12
N GLU A 575 36.95 -21.34 7.76
CA GLU A 575 36.13 -20.88 6.66
C GLU A 575 35.72 -19.42 6.88
N THR A 576 35.34 -19.07 8.11
CA THR A 576 35.01 -17.68 8.47
C THR A 576 36.20 -16.74 8.37
N ALA A 577 37.40 -17.15 8.78
CA ALA A 577 38.61 -16.33 8.65
C ALA A 577 38.95 -16.09 7.17
N ILE A 578 38.80 -17.12 6.33
CA ILE A 578 38.96 -17.02 4.88
C ILE A 578 37.93 -16.04 4.32
N MET A 579 36.64 -16.25 4.60
CA MET A 579 35.57 -15.44 4.05
C MET A 579 35.58 -13.99 4.56
N ARG A 580 35.92 -13.73 5.83
CA ARG A 580 36.14 -12.37 6.36
C ARG A 580 37.25 -11.65 5.60
N ARG A 581 38.35 -12.33 5.29
CA ARG A 581 39.44 -11.77 4.48
C ARG A 581 38.97 -11.42 3.07
N ILE A 582 38.18 -12.30 2.44
CA ILE A 582 37.60 -12.01 1.11
C ILE A 582 36.62 -10.85 1.18
N ALA A 583 35.73 -10.83 2.16
CA ALA A 583 34.73 -9.80 2.31
C ALA A 583 35.36 -8.41 2.56
N ALA A 584 36.44 -8.34 3.33
CA ALA A 584 37.23 -7.11 3.50
C ALA A 584 37.83 -6.62 2.17
N ILE A 585 38.22 -7.52 1.27
CA ILE A 585 38.68 -7.15 -0.09
C ILE A 585 37.51 -6.64 -0.94
N MET A 586 36.30 -7.18 -0.73
CA MET A 586 35.10 -6.76 -1.47
C MET A 586 34.53 -5.41 -1.01
N TRP A 587 34.76 -5.01 0.24
CA TRP A 587 34.21 -3.78 0.82
C TRP A 587 35.23 -2.64 1.06
N ASN A 588 36.54 -2.88 0.92
CA ASN A 588 37.58 -1.84 0.88
C ASN A 588 37.80 -1.33 -0.53
#